data_AF-A0A5B0R9L0-F1
#
_entry.id   AF-A0A5B0R9L0-F1
#
_cell.length_a   1.000
_cell.length_b   1.000
_cell.length_c   1.000
_cell.angle_alpha   90.00
_cell.angle_beta   90.00
_cell.angle_gamma   90.00
#
_symmetry.space_group_name_H-M   'P 1'
#
loop_
_entity.id
_entity.type
_entity.pdbx_description
1 polymer ?
#
loop_
_entity_poly.entity_id
_entity_poly.type
_entity_poly.pdbx_seq_one_letter_code
_entity_poly.pdbx_strand_id
1 'polypeptide(L)'
;MLFVRNRSPLLATMNHVKTERLESGDSPLPDWEGTRPVEDCNSVVGELETITSKRERRRFLSSPENRQACILGPRDFINVEFVNGFVDYSTLRLQIPIVKLSFRLDKLWDGQPVRYECISRSTLQTYFVIVVQIVELNGEPVSE
;
A
#
# COMPACT_ATOMS: atom_id res chain seq x y z
N MET A 1 1.14 0.74 -22.64
CA MET A 1 0.42 2.03 -22.58
C MET A 1 -0.59 1.95 -21.45
N LEU A 2 -0.21 2.44 -20.26
CA LEU A 2 -0.99 2.27 -19.03
C LEU A 2 -2.20 3.21 -19.05
N PHE A 3 -3.41 2.66 -19.04
CA PHE A 3 -4.59 3.43 -18.67
C PHE A 3 -4.62 3.56 -17.14
N VAL A 4 -3.85 4.49 -16.57
CA VAL A 4 -4.12 5.08 -15.25
C VAL A 4 -5.24 6.11 -15.42
N ARG A 5 -6.39 5.68 -15.94
CA ARG A 5 -7.58 6.53 -15.94
C ARG A 5 -8.29 6.34 -14.61
N ASN A 6 -8.00 7.28 -13.71
CA ASN A 6 -8.77 7.63 -12.51
C ASN A 6 -8.60 6.71 -11.29
N ARG A 7 -7.82 7.25 -10.33
CA ARG A 7 -7.69 6.84 -8.92
C ARG A 7 -6.74 5.65 -8.73
N SER A 8 -5.60 5.87 -8.06
CA SER A 8 -5.05 4.80 -7.20
C SER A 8 -5.94 4.81 -5.96
N PRO A 9 -6.93 3.89 -5.83
CA PRO A 9 -7.80 3.87 -4.67
C PRO A 9 -7.00 3.69 -3.39
N LEU A 10 -5.82 3.08 -3.45
CA LEU A 10 -4.94 2.88 -2.30
C LEU A 10 -4.54 4.21 -1.66
N LEU A 11 -3.85 5.11 -2.38
CA LEU A 11 -3.39 6.39 -1.82
C LEU A 11 -4.55 7.27 -1.31
N ALA A 12 -5.69 7.25 -2.00
CA ALA A 12 -6.84 8.07 -1.61
C ALA A 12 -7.60 7.54 -0.38
N THR A 13 -7.55 6.23 -0.10
CA THR A 13 -8.42 5.59 0.90
C THR A 13 -7.71 5.14 2.16
N MET A 14 -6.38 4.98 2.15
CA MET A 14 -5.64 4.61 3.36
C MET A 14 -5.77 5.68 4.44
N ASN A 15 -5.58 5.29 5.70
CA ASN A 15 -5.62 6.21 6.84
C ASN A 15 -4.35 7.02 6.90
N HIS A 16 -3.21 6.33 6.90
CA HIS A 16 -1.87 6.90 6.91
C HIS A 16 -1.08 6.37 5.73
N VAL A 17 -0.37 7.27 5.06
CA VAL A 17 0.51 6.95 3.93
C VAL A 17 1.82 7.70 4.13
N LYS A 18 2.93 7.00 4.00
CA LYS A 18 4.27 7.55 3.82
C LYS A 18 4.78 7.09 2.46
N THR A 19 5.33 8.02 1.69
CA THR A 19 5.91 7.74 0.38
C THR A 19 7.37 8.12 0.38
N GLU A 20 8.21 7.25 -0.17
CA GLU A 20 9.65 7.49 -0.31
C GLU A 20 10.11 7.01 -1.69
N ARG A 21 11.25 7.51 -2.14
CA ARG A 21 11.86 7.07 -3.40
C ARG A 21 13.16 6.33 -3.11
N LEU A 22 13.18 5.06 -3.47
CA LEU A 22 14.36 4.21 -3.32
C LEU A 22 15.50 4.70 -4.22
N GLU A 23 16.74 4.54 -3.76
CA GLU A 23 17.95 4.97 -4.48
C GLU A 23 18.19 4.17 -5.77
N SER A 24 17.75 2.92 -5.82
CA SER A 24 17.81 2.04 -6.98
C SER A 24 16.67 1.02 -6.96
N GLY A 25 16.48 0.26 -8.04
CA GLY A 25 15.46 -0.80 -8.08
C GLY A 25 15.80 -2.01 -7.19
N ASP A 26 17.08 -2.18 -6.86
CA ASP A 26 17.59 -3.28 -6.03
C ASP A 26 17.87 -2.83 -4.59
N SER A 27 17.54 -1.57 -4.25
CA SER A 27 17.69 -1.06 -2.89
C SER A 27 16.84 -1.91 -1.93
N PRO A 28 17.38 -2.29 -0.77
CA PRO A 28 16.59 -2.97 0.25
C PRO A 28 15.42 -2.07 0.68
N LEU A 29 14.31 -2.69 1.05
CA LEU A 29 13.18 -1.96 1.61
C LEU A 29 13.59 -1.31 2.94
N PRO A 30 13.09 -0.11 3.28
CA PRO A 30 13.33 0.49 4.58
C PRO A 30 12.89 -0.43 5.71
N ASP A 31 13.63 -0.42 6.82
CA ASP A 31 13.28 -1.18 8.01
C ASP A 31 11.90 -0.76 8.53
N TRP A 32 11.10 -1.75 8.93
CA TRP A 32 9.80 -1.48 9.53
C TRP A 32 9.98 -1.17 11.01
N GLU A 33 9.73 0.08 11.39
CA GLU A 33 9.85 0.55 12.78
C GLU A 33 8.75 0.02 13.72
N GLY A 34 7.82 -0.83 13.26
CA GLY A 34 6.73 -1.35 14.09
C GLY A 34 5.63 -0.34 14.40
N THR A 35 5.76 0.90 13.94
CA THR A 35 4.84 2.00 14.25
C THR A 35 3.99 2.39 13.04
N ARG A 36 2.89 3.09 13.31
CA ARG A 36 2.04 3.69 12.27
C ARG A 36 2.88 4.72 11.48
N PRO A 37 2.84 4.70 10.14
CA PRO A 37 3.53 5.70 9.35
C PRO A 37 2.99 7.11 9.64
N VAL A 38 3.91 8.06 9.82
CA VAL A 38 3.59 9.48 9.83
C VAL A 38 3.20 9.89 8.41
N GLU A 39 2.13 10.67 8.30
CA GLU A 39 1.57 11.11 7.03
C GLU A 39 2.57 11.97 6.24
N ASP A 40 3.04 11.45 5.10
CA ASP A 40 3.94 12.15 4.18
C ASP A 40 3.81 11.59 2.75
N CYS A 41 3.25 12.38 1.84
CA CYS A 41 3.11 12.00 0.44
C CYS A 41 4.06 12.78 -0.50
N ASN A 42 5.05 13.47 0.05
CA ASN A 42 5.82 14.47 -0.71
C ASN A 42 6.63 13.85 -1.85
N SER A 43 7.12 12.61 -1.73
CA SER A 43 7.89 11.98 -2.81
C SER A 43 7.07 11.69 -4.08
N VAL A 44 5.74 11.52 -3.95
CA VAL A 44 4.81 11.25 -5.06
C VAL A 44 4.12 12.53 -5.55
N VAL A 45 3.90 13.48 -4.66
CA VAL A 45 3.24 14.76 -4.96
C VAL A 45 4.25 15.77 -5.50
N GLY A 46 5.52 15.66 -5.12
CA GLY A 46 6.58 16.56 -5.54
C GLY A 46 6.31 18.01 -5.14
N GLU A 47 6.56 18.94 -6.05
CA GLU A 47 6.34 20.38 -5.84
C GLU A 47 4.87 20.81 -5.98
N LEU A 48 3.95 19.88 -6.25
CA LEU A 48 2.55 20.22 -6.53
C LEU A 48 1.78 20.67 -5.28
N GLU A 49 2.12 20.13 -4.12
CA GLU A 49 1.48 20.43 -2.83
C GLU A 49 2.31 19.81 -1.69
N THR A 50 2.33 20.44 -0.52
CA THR A 50 2.85 19.80 0.70
C THR A 50 1.71 19.10 1.43
N ILE A 51 1.72 17.77 1.46
CA ILE A 51 0.64 16.99 2.08
C ILE A 51 1.08 16.48 3.44
N THR A 52 0.43 16.97 4.50
CA THR A 52 0.75 16.59 5.89
C THR A 52 -0.40 15.88 6.60
N SER A 53 -1.57 15.79 5.96
CA SER A 53 -2.75 15.15 6.54
C SER A 53 -3.56 14.32 5.52
N LYS A 54 -4.23 13.28 6.03
CA LYS A 54 -5.21 12.47 5.27
C LYS A 54 -6.26 13.33 4.56
N ARG A 55 -6.72 14.41 5.19
CA ARG A 55 -7.74 15.31 4.63
C ARG A 55 -7.19 16.05 3.41
N GLU A 56 -5.98 16.58 3.51
CA GLU A 56 -5.28 17.24 2.40
C GLU A 56 -5.03 16.25 1.26
N ARG A 57 -4.51 15.06 1.57
CA ARG A 57 -4.32 13.99 0.58
C ARG A 57 -5.59 13.67 -0.19
N ARG A 58 -6.70 13.45 0.52
CA ARG A 58 -8.00 13.14 -0.09
C ARG A 58 -8.51 14.29 -0.95
N ARG A 59 -8.34 15.54 -0.50
CA ARG A 59 -8.72 16.72 -1.27
C ARG A 59 -7.86 16.85 -2.54
N PHE A 60 -6.55 16.75 -2.42
CA PHE A 60 -5.61 16.84 -3.54
C PHE A 60 -5.91 15.76 -4.60
N LEU A 61 -6.03 14.51 -4.18
CA LEU A 61 -6.33 13.36 -5.06
C LEU A 61 -7.79 13.32 -5.54
N SER A 62 -8.64 14.25 -5.10
CA SER A 62 -10.01 14.36 -5.65
C SER A 62 -10.00 14.94 -7.07
N SER A 63 -9.05 15.84 -7.39
CA SER A 63 -8.87 16.41 -8.73
C SER A 63 -8.33 15.34 -9.71
N PRO A 64 -8.96 15.19 -10.89
CA PRO A 64 -8.41 14.38 -11.97
C PRO A 64 -7.03 14.84 -12.46
N GLU A 65 -6.78 16.16 -12.55
CA GLU A 65 -5.49 16.69 -13.03
C GLU A 65 -4.38 16.32 -12.06
N ASN A 66 -4.58 16.56 -10.76
CA ASN A 66 -3.59 16.25 -9.72
C ASN A 66 -3.24 14.76 -9.70
N ARG A 67 -4.23 13.88 -9.90
CA ARG A 67 -3.99 12.44 -10.00
C ARG A 67 -3.17 12.03 -11.22
N GLN A 68 -3.35 12.72 -12.34
CA GLN A 68 -2.58 12.45 -13.55
C GLN A 68 -1.14 12.98 -13.43
N ALA A 69 -0.95 14.03 -12.63
CA ALA A 69 0.37 14.58 -12.35
C ALA A 69 1.19 13.69 -11.39
N CYS A 70 0.55 12.93 -10.49
CA CYS A 70 1.22 11.91 -9.68
C CYS A 70 1.65 10.71 -10.55
N ILE A 71 2.94 10.58 -10.82
CA ILE A 71 3.51 9.46 -11.56
C ILE A 71 4.14 8.49 -10.56
N LEU A 72 3.64 7.26 -10.53
CA LEU A 72 4.24 6.15 -9.78
C LEU A 72 5.18 5.35 -10.69
N GLY A 73 6.40 5.09 -10.24
CA GLY A 73 7.42 4.33 -10.91
C GLY A 73 8.00 3.19 -10.05
N PRO A 74 8.90 2.37 -10.62
CA PRO A 74 9.43 1.17 -9.96
C PRO A 74 10.24 1.41 -8.68
N ARG A 75 10.61 2.66 -8.42
CA ARG A 75 11.42 3.08 -7.26
C ARG A 75 10.59 3.74 -6.18
N ASP A 76 9.28 3.89 -6.38
CA ASP A 76 8.43 4.51 -5.37
C ASP A 76 8.04 3.45 -4.34
N PHE A 77 8.45 3.72 -3.10
CA PHE A 77 8.08 2.95 -1.94
C PHE A 77 6.88 3.61 -1.26
N ILE A 78 5.83 2.83 -1.04
CA ILE A 78 4.58 3.30 -0.44
C ILE A 78 4.34 2.49 0.82
N ASN A 79 4.57 3.12 1.97
CA ASN A 79 4.25 2.56 3.28
C ASN A 79 2.86 3.04 3.69
N VAL A 80 1.96 2.11 4.00
CA VAL A 80 0.58 2.42 4.37
C VAL A 80 0.13 1.62 5.56
N GLU A 81 -0.72 2.24 6.36
CA GLU A 81 -1.37 1.54 7.47
C GLU A 81 -2.59 0.75 6.96
N PHE A 82 -2.53 -0.58 7.09
CA PHE A 82 -3.56 -1.50 6.61
C PHE A 82 -4.56 -1.93 7.71
N VAL A 83 -5.00 -0.98 8.56
CA VAL A 83 -5.87 -1.24 9.73
C VAL A 83 -7.38 -1.11 9.47
N ASN A 84 -7.83 -1.03 8.20
CA ASN A 84 -9.25 -0.82 7.87
C ASN A 84 -10.13 -2.07 8.05
N GLY A 85 -9.83 -2.95 9.01
CA GLY A 85 -10.56 -4.21 9.21
C GLY A 85 -10.42 -5.18 8.03
N PHE A 86 -9.37 -5.01 7.23
CA PHE A 86 -9.08 -5.93 6.13
C PHE A 86 -8.63 -7.30 6.63
N VAL A 87 -8.06 -7.40 7.84
CA VAL A 87 -7.75 -8.68 8.44
C VAL A 87 -8.79 -8.98 9.51
N ASP A 88 -9.56 -10.05 9.29
CA ASP A 88 -10.37 -10.67 10.34
C ASP A 88 -9.48 -11.68 11.08
N TYR A 89 -9.01 -11.29 12.26
CA TYR A 89 -8.15 -12.12 13.10
C TYR A 89 -8.90 -13.31 13.72
N SER A 90 -10.23 -13.24 13.88
CA SER A 90 -11.01 -14.36 14.42
C SER A 90 -11.03 -15.55 13.46
N THR A 91 -10.92 -15.29 12.16
CA THR A 91 -10.91 -16.32 11.11
C THR A 91 -9.61 -16.36 10.29
N LEU A 92 -8.62 -15.53 10.64
CA LEU A 92 -7.40 -15.26 9.87
C LEU A 92 -7.70 -15.05 8.38
N ARG A 93 -8.60 -14.13 8.05
CA ARG A 93 -8.97 -13.82 6.66
C ARG A 93 -8.52 -12.43 6.27
N LEU A 94 -7.89 -12.31 5.10
CA LEU A 94 -7.76 -11.02 4.43
C LEU A 94 -9.02 -10.76 3.61
N GLN A 95 -9.60 -9.59 3.77
CA GLN A 95 -10.75 -9.05 3.07
C GLN A 95 -10.31 -7.76 2.39
N ILE A 96 -10.61 -7.64 1.11
CA ILE A 96 -10.42 -6.41 0.33
C ILE A 96 -11.83 -5.91 -0.08
N PRO A 97 -12.52 -5.14 0.79
CA PRO A 97 -13.88 -4.63 0.66
C PRO A 97 -14.18 -3.99 -0.70
N ILE A 98 -13.23 -3.25 -1.26
CA ILE A 98 -13.41 -2.53 -2.53
C ILE A 98 -13.68 -3.49 -3.68
N VAL A 99 -13.03 -4.67 -3.68
CA VAL A 99 -13.16 -5.66 -4.75
C VAL A 99 -13.94 -6.91 -4.30
N LYS A 100 -14.49 -6.91 -3.08
CA LYS A 100 -15.15 -8.07 -2.45
C LYS A 100 -14.31 -9.37 -2.52
N LEU A 101 -12.99 -9.22 -2.53
CA LEU A 101 -12.07 -10.36 -2.50
C LEU A 101 -11.82 -10.74 -1.05
N SER A 102 -11.89 -12.03 -0.73
CA SER A 102 -11.48 -12.53 0.58
C SER A 102 -10.80 -13.88 0.47
N PHE A 103 -9.78 -14.10 1.29
CA PHE A 103 -9.09 -15.38 1.37
C PHE A 103 -8.61 -15.67 2.80
N ARG A 104 -8.57 -16.95 3.13
CA ARG A 104 -8.08 -17.48 4.41
C ARG A 104 -6.56 -17.53 4.40
N LEU A 105 -5.93 -16.77 5.29
CA LEU A 105 -4.47 -16.72 5.45
C LEU A 105 -3.95 -18.04 6.02
N ASP A 106 -4.67 -18.65 6.97
CA ASP A 106 -4.27 -19.93 7.59
C ASP A 106 -4.20 -21.11 6.60
N LYS A 107 -4.93 -21.03 5.47
CA LYS A 107 -4.89 -22.06 4.41
C LYS A 107 -3.77 -21.86 3.40
N LEU A 108 -3.19 -20.65 3.35
CA LEU A 108 -2.17 -20.24 2.38
C LEU A 108 -0.81 -20.04 3.06
N TRP A 109 -0.77 -20.07 4.38
CA TRP A 109 0.43 -19.87 5.17
C TRP A 109 1.13 -21.21 5.44
N ASP A 110 2.19 -21.48 4.69
CA ASP A 110 3.12 -22.60 4.88
C ASP A 110 4.45 -22.15 5.51
N GLY A 111 4.48 -20.92 6.06
CA GLY A 111 5.70 -20.24 6.51
C GLY A 111 6.32 -19.32 5.47
N GLN A 112 5.82 -19.30 4.22
CA GLN A 112 6.22 -18.34 3.21
C GLN A 112 5.24 -17.15 3.11
N PRO A 113 5.72 -15.95 2.72
CA PRO A 113 4.85 -14.81 2.46
C PRO A 113 3.81 -15.11 1.37
N VAL A 114 2.55 -14.81 1.64
CA VAL A 114 1.46 -14.96 0.67
C VAL A 114 1.57 -13.85 -0.37
N ARG A 115 1.64 -14.21 -1.66
CA ARG A 115 1.70 -13.26 -2.76
C ARG A 115 0.38 -13.22 -3.53
N TYR A 116 -0.15 -12.03 -3.73
CA TYR A 116 -1.24 -11.76 -4.66
C TYR A 116 -0.71 -10.93 -5.82
N GLU A 117 -0.71 -11.51 -7.01
CA GLU A 117 -0.24 -10.84 -8.22
C GLU A 117 -1.43 -10.43 -9.10
N CYS A 118 -1.53 -9.13 -9.41
CA CYS A 118 -2.45 -8.64 -10.42
C CYS A 118 -1.76 -8.68 -11.78
N ILE A 119 -2.10 -9.67 -12.61
CA ILE A 119 -1.44 -9.92 -13.90
C ILE A 119 -2.46 -9.81 -15.04
N SER A 120 -2.05 -9.18 -16.13
CA SER A 120 -2.76 -9.23 -17.41
C SER A 120 -2.75 -10.66 -17.97
N ARG A 121 -3.91 -11.27 -18.19
CA ARG A 121 -3.99 -12.63 -18.77
C ARG A 121 -3.47 -12.72 -20.21
N SER A 122 -3.56 -11.63 -20.99
CA SER A 122 -3.17 -11.63 -22.40
C SER A 122 -1.70 -11.31 -22.62
N THR A 123 -1.13 -10.43 -21.80
CA THR A 123 0.25 -9.95 -21.96
C THR A 123 1.20 -10.49 -20.91
N LEU A 124 0.68 -11.21 -19.90
CA LEU A 124 1.40 -11.64 -18.70
C LEU A 124 2.11 -10.49 -17.96
N GLN A 125 1.70 -9.25 -18.21
CA GLN A 125 2.25 -8.09 -17.55
C GLN A 125 1.70 -8.00 -16.13
N THR A 126 2.59 -8.02 -15.14
CA THR A 126 2.27 -7.76 -13.74
C THR A 126 2.05 -6.27 -13.52
N TYR A 127 0.87 -5.91 -12.99
CA TYR A 127 0.52 -4.54 -12.64
C TYR A 127 0.91 -4.18 -11.22
N PHE A 128 0.65 -5.09 -10.28
CA PHE A 128 1.09 -4.97 -8.89
C PHE A 128 1.15 -6.33 -8.20
N VAL A 129 2.01 -6.44 -7.19
CA VAL A 129 2.11 -7.59 -6.30
C VAL A 129 1.87 -7.12 -4.87
N ILE A 130 0.98 -7.79 -4.15
CA ILE A 130 0.78 -7.61 -2.71
C ILE A 130 1.43 -8.81 -2.04
N VAL A 131 2.40 -8.56 -1.17
CA VAL A 131 3.04 -9.59 -0.34
C VAL A 131 2.55 -9.41 1.09
N VAL A 132 1.98 -10.47 1.66
CA VAL A 132 1.53 -10.51 3.05
C VAL A 132 2.43 -11.48 3.79
N GLN A 133 3.20 -10.96 4.75
CA GLN A 133 4.05 -11.75 5.61
C GLN A 133 3.54 -11.65 7.04
N ILE A 134 3.32 -12.80 7.69
CA ILE A 134 3.15 -12.86 9.14
C ILE A 134 4.55 -12.84 9.75
N VAL A 135 4.83 -11.83 10.54
CA VAL A 135 6.06 -11.69 11.32
C VAL A 135 5.75 -11.92 12.79
N GLU A 136 6.48 -12.85 13.41
CA GLU A 136 6.48 -12.95 14.87
C GLU A 136 7.26 -11.75 15.42
N LEU A 137 6.57 -10.88 16.15
CA LEU A 137 7.24 -9.85 16.92
C LEU A 137 7.86 -10.53 18.15
N ASN A 138 9.19 -10.53 18.25
CA ASN A 138 9.87 -10.80 19.51
C ASN A 138 9.49 -9.66 20.47
N GLY A 139 8.41 -9.86 21.22
CA GLY A 139 7.67 -8.79 21.86
C GLY A 139 8.43 -8.07 22.96
N GLU A 140 8.33 -6.74 22.96
CA GLU A 140 7.86 -6.04 24.15
C GLU A 140 6.35 -5.83 23.97
N PRO A 141 5.52 -6.06 25.01
CA PRO A 141 4.08 -5.89 24.92
C PRO A 141 3.72 -4.45 24.55
N VAL A 142 2.79 -4.29 23.61
CA VAL A 142 2.20 -2.99 23.29
C VAL A 142 1.32 -2.60 24.47
N SER A 143 1.75 -1.64 25.29
CA SER A 143 0.96 -1.07 26.38
C SER A 143 -0.32 -0.42 25.82
N GLU A 144 -1.46 -0.74 26.43
CA GLU A 144 -2.80 -0.18 26.15
C GLU A 144 -2.84 1.35 26.17
#